data_AF-A0A7J4SCG0-F1
#
_entry.id   AF-A0A7J4SCG0-F1
#
_cell.length_a   1.000
_cell.length_b   1.000
_cell.length_c   1.000
_cell.angle_alpha   90.00
_cell.angle_beta   90.00
_cell.angle_gamma   90.00
#
_symmetry.space_group_name_H-M   'P 1'
#
loop_
_entity.id
_entity.type
_entity.pdbx_description
1 polymer ?
#
loop_
_entity_poly.entity_id
_entity_poly.type
_entity_poly.pdbx_seq_one_letter_code
_entity_poly.pdbx_strand_id
1 'polypeptide(L)'
;MRSLWTTFVVGIILLSSSPTSVASPIEEFPQDSSYDPLDELLQTIENAAAPRVMVIGIDGVRSDVAQISASREDSGFARMVSEGAWTYDSKVGPISISGPSWSSMLTGVWCDRHGVMGNSFENHKLDQHLDLIDRVERHNSSLKTASLVYWAPISELIIGPEIADIQERYEEDADVHDRAVEILREDLDLDVLFVGYDDPDYAGHVHGFSPDVSEYVDAVKLADDRFTELLDILDERISRGEDWLVIVTSDHGGGGSTLRGHSASSSEVDLTTFMMVRGGDTVAGEMYGSVVVDVAVTALTHLEVPLPNGENTLDGRALAFQPDSDAARVPNCSAPLVEVTFSYIVPIVQVGIILVLAVASFIFFKRRKSTFMDEEE
;
A
#
# COMPACT_ATOMS: atom_id res chain seq x y z
N MET A 1 -3.95 31.77 63.32
CA MET A 1 -4.62 30.46 63.28
C MET A 1 -3.99 29.66 62.16
N ARG A 2 -3.21 28.64 62.50
CA ARG A 2 -2.57 27.70 61.56
C ARG A 2 -3.58 26.58 61.26
N SER A 3 -3.65 26.15 60.01
CA SER A 3 -4.32 24.91 59.60
C SER A 3 -3.37 24.15 58.67
N LEU A 4 -2.99 22.96 59.12
CA LEU A 4 -1.98 22.03 58.64
C LEU A 4 -2.67 20.66 58.66
N TRP A 5 -2.90 20.01 57.52
CA TRP A 5 -3.40 18.63 57.42
C TRP A 5 -3.13 18.16 55.97
N THR A 6 -2.58 16.99 55.63
CA THR A 6 -1.96 15.88 56.38
C THR A 6 -1.32 14.93 55.36
N THR A 7 -0.13 14.43 55.63
CA THR A 7 0.51 13.34 54.87
C THR A 7 0.05 12.00 55.44
N PHE A 8 -0.38 11.07 54.60
CA PHE A 8 -0.76 9.70 55.00
C PHE A 8 0.51 8.86 55.17
N VAL A 9 0.73 8.33 56.37
CA VAL A 9 1.74 7.29 56.64
C VAL A 9 0.99 6.02 57.00
N VAL A 10 1.11 4.99 56.15
CA VAL A 10 0.59 3.65 56.43
C VAL A 10 1.62 2.91 57.28
N GLY A 11 1.28 2.67 58.55
CA GLY A 11 2.05 1.81 59.45
C GLY A 11 1.66 0.35 59.27
N ILE A 12 2.62 -0.50 58.91
CA ILE A 12 2.44 -1.96 58.89
C ILE A 12 2.78 -2.51 60.28
N ILE A 13 1.81 -3.16 60.92
CA ILE A 13 1.95 -3.88 62.19
C ILE A 13 2.54 -5.26 61.90
N LEU A 14 3.73 -5.54 62.43
CA LEU A 14 4.35 -6.88 62.41
C LEU A 14 3.80 -7.70 63.59
N LEU A 15 3.02 -8.73 63.28
CA LEU A 15 2.67 -9.80 64.22
C LEU A 15 3.69 -10.94 64.07
N SER A 16 4.36 -11.26 65.16
CA SER A 16 5.34 -12.34 65.27
C SER A 16 4.65 -13.70 65.39
N SER A 17 4.95 -14.62 64.49
CA SER A 17 4.82 -16.06 64.75
C SER A 17 5.92 -16.81 64.00
N SER A 18 6.89 -17.32 64.75
CA SER A 18 7.89 -18.27 64.25
C SER A 18 7.21 -19.58 63.85
N PRO A 19 7.65 -20.21 62.75
CA PRO A 19 8.19 -21.54 62.93
C PRO A 19 9.51 -21.77 62.18
N THR A 20 10.17 -22.81 62.66
CA THR A 20 11.48 -23.38 62.35
C THR A 20 11.75 -23.76 60.89
N SER A 21 13.01 -23.55 60.45
CA SER A 21 13.84 -24.41 59.58
C SER A 21 13.23 -24.79 58.21
N VAL A 22 13.72 -24.33 57.06
CA VAL A 22 15.04 -24.65 56.45
C VAL A 22 15.46 -23.44 55.59
N ALA A 23 16.69 -22.94 55.76
CA ALA A 23 17.25 -21.95 54.86
C ALA A 23 17.76 -22.67 53.60
N SER A 24 17.04 -22.56 52.50
CA SER A 24 17.61 -22.75 51.16
C SER A 24 18.62 -21.61 50.93
N PRO A 25 19.77 -21.86 50.27
CA PRO A 25 20.62 -20.76 49.82
C PRO A 25 19.77 -19.87 48.91
N ILE A 26 19.74 -18.58 49.21
CA ILE A 26 19.33 -17.58 48.22
C ILE A 26 20.39 -17.72 47.13
N GLU A 27 20.03 -18.28 45.98
CA GLU A 27 20.80 -18.11 44.76
C GLU A 27 20.91 -16.59 44.55
N GLU A 28 22.13 -16.07 44.69
CA GLU A 28 22.48 -14.77 44.12
C GLU A 28 22.17 -14.87 42.63
N PHE A 29 21.02 -14.32 42.22
CA PHE A 29 20.77 -14.04 40.83
C PHE A 29 21.95 -13.19 40.34
N PRO A 30 22.62 -13.59 39.24
CA PRO A 30 23.66 -12.75 38.67
C PRO A 30 23.03 -11.39 38.38
N GLN A 31 23.50 -10.36 39.06
CA GLN A 31 23.25 -8.99 38.63
C GLN A 31 24.05 -8.82 37.34
N ASP A 32 23.40 -9.13 36.22
CA ASP A 32 23.86 -8.68 34.92
C ASP A 32 23.85 -7.16 34.95
N SER A 33 25.04 -6.57 35.06
CA SER A 33 25.24 -5.13 35.21
C SER A 33 24.99 -4.36 33.90
N SER A 34 24.27 -4.95 32.95
CA SER A 34 23.92 -4.37 31.65
C SER A 34 22.43 -4.01 31.52
N TYR A 35 21.58 -4.39 32.49
CA TYR A 35 20.15 -4.08 32.46
C TYR A 35 19.85 -2.77 33.21
N ASP A 36 19.63 -1.69 32.47
CA ASP A 36 19.10 -0.43 32.99
C ASP A 36 17.62 -0.27 32.56
N PRO A 37 16.65 -0.33 33.50
CA PRO A 37 15.24 -0.11 33.20
C PRO A 37 14.95 1.26 32.57
N LEU A 38 15.84 2.25 32.73
CA LEU A 38 15.71 3.54 32.07
C LEU A 38 16.06 3.44 30.57
N ASP A 39 17.07 2.65 30.19
CA ASP A 39 17.44 2.43 28.80
C ASP A 39 16.35 1.65 28.06
N GLU A 40 15.73 0.66 28.70
CA GLU A 40 14.58 -0.08 28.13
C GLU A 40 13.36 0.84 27.94
N LEU A 41 13.09 1.72 28.90
CA LEU A 41 12.01 2.71 28.79
C LEU A 41 12.30 3.74 27.69
N LEU A 42 13.54 4.22 27.58
CA LEU A 42 13.96 5.15 26.53
C LEU A 42 13.85 4.48 25.16
N GLN A 43 14.32 3.24 25.02
CA GLN A 43 14.23 2.48 23.77
C GLN A 43 12.77 2.20 23.39
N THR A 44 11.90 1.93 24.37
CA THR A 44 10.45 1.77 24.14
C THR A 44 9.81 3.09 23.67
N ILE A 45 10.19 4.22 24.27
CA ILE A 45 9.69 5.54 23.87
C ILE A 45 10.21 5.93 22.47
N GLU A 46 11.49 5.67 22.19
CA GLU A 46 12.10 5.93 20.89
C GLU A 46 11.49 5.06 19.79
N ASN A 47 11.27 3.76 20.03
CA ASN A 47 10.61 2.87 19.07
C ASN A 47 9.12 3.20 18.84
N ALA A 48 8.44 3.76 19.85
CA ALA A 48 7.08 4.25 19.68
C ALA A 48 7.06 5.55 18.85
N ALA A 49 8.01 6.45 19.07
CA ALA A 49 8.13 7.72 18.35
C ALA A 49 8.78 7.59 16.95
N ALA A 50 9.29 6.41 16.58
CA ALA A 50 9.90 6.20 15.28
C ALA A 50 8.87 6.31 14.15
N PRO A 51 9.14 7.06 13.07
CA PRO A 51 8.20 7.26 11.98
C PRO A 51 8.03 5.98 11.17
N ARG A 52 6.78 5.65 10.85
CA ARG A 52 6.39 4.47 10.07
C ARG A 52 5.47 4.87 8.93
N VAL A 53 5.48 4.13 7.82
CA VAL A 53 4.65 4.45 6.65
C VAL A 53 3.95 3.21 6.10
N MET A 54 2.65 3.33 5.86
CA MET A 54 1.92 2.45 4.96
C MET A 54 1.53 3.19 3.68
N VAL A 55 1.93 2.67 2.53
CA VAL A 55 1.48 3.15 1.21
C VAL A 55 0.62 2.08 0.56
N ILE A 56 -0.62 2.43 0.23
CA ILE A 56 -1.53 1.58 -0.55
C ILE A 56 -1.75 2.22 -1.92
N GLY A 57 -1.45 1.48 -2.96
CA GLY A 57 -1.92 1.78 -4.30
C GLY A 57 -3.00 0.80 -4.72
N ILE A 58 -4.10 1.31 -5.23
CA ILE A 58 -5.22 0.51 -5.75
C ILE A 58 -5.30 0.77 -7.24
N ASP A 59 -5.01 -0.24 -8.06
CA ASP A 59 -4.89 -0.08 -9.51
C ASP A 59 -6.23 0.33 -10.15
N GLY A 60 -6.20 1.30 -11.06
CA GLY A 60 -7.34 1.65 -11.91
C GLY A 60 -8.55 2.31 -11.22
N VAL A 61 -8.40 3.04 -10.11
CA VAL A 61 -9.50 3.71 -9.41
C VAL A 61 -9.71 5.14 -9.92
N ARG A 62 -10.85 5.34 -10.58
CA ARG A 62 -11.31 6.68 -11.00
C ARG A 62 -11.66 7.56 -9.80
N SER A 63 -11.36 8.85 -9.95
CA SER A 63 -11.73 9.92 -9.02
C SER A 63 -13.20 9.89 -8.58
N ASP A 64 -14.14 9.79 -9.52
CA ASP A 64 -15.58 9.84 -9.23
C ASP A 64 -16.10 8.58 -8.54
N VAL A 65 -15.48 7.42 -8.79
CA VAL A 65 -15.82 6.18 -8.08
C VAL A 65 -15.19 6.11 -6.70
N ALA A 66 -14.00 6.69 -6.50
CA ALA A 66 -13.44 6.92 -5.17
C ALA A 66 -14.37 7.81 -4.31
N GLN A 67 -14.96 8.87 -4.89
CA GLN A 67 -15.97 9.70 -4.21
C GLN A 67 -17.23 8.90 -3.85
N ILE A 68 -17.69 8.01 -4.74
CA ILE A 68 -18.82 7.11 -4.45
C ILE A 68 -18.48 6.21 -3.27
N SER A 69 -17.30 5.59 -3.24
CA SER A 69 -16.91 4.71 -2.13
C SER A 69 -16.82 5.50 -0.82
N ALA A 70 -16.20 6.67 -0.84
CA ALA A 70 -16.10 7.57 0.32
C ALA A 70 -17.43 8.13 0.83
N SER A 71 -18.53 7.98 0.07
CA SER A 71 -19.87 8.37 0.53
C SER A 71 -20.57 7.30 1.38
N ARG A 72 -20.00 6.09 1.47
CA ARG A 72 -20.54 4.99 2.27
C ARG A 72 -20.29 5.20 3.75
N GLU A 73 -21.18 4.65 4.58
CA GLU A 73 -20.91 4.47 6.01
C GLU A 73 -19.72 3.51 6.16
N ASP A 74 -18.83 3.82 7.13
CA ASP A 74 -17.63 3.05 7.47
C ASP A 74 -16.55 2.93 6.38
N SER A 75 -16.58 3.77 5.34
CA SER A 75 -15.51 3.78 4.32
C SER A 75 -14.18 4.30 4.86
N GLY A 76 -13.09 3.58 4.57
CA GLY A 76 -11.72 3.99 4.83
C GLY A 76 -11.37 5.29 4.10
N PHE A 77 -11.78 5.43 2.83
CA PHE A 77 -11.64 6.69 2.10
C PHE A 77 -12.37 7.86 2.79
N ALA A 78 -13.58 7.62 3.31
CA ALA A 78 -14.31 8.64 4.07
C ALA A 78 -13.54 9.10 5.32
N ARG A 79 -12.93 8.15 6.05
CA ARG A 79 -12.08 8.43 7.22
C ARG A 79 -10.87 9.28 6.83
N MET A 80 -10.15 8.89 5.78
CA MET A 80 -9.01 9.64 5.26
C MET A 80 -9.37 11.08 4.87
N VAL A 81 -10.53 11.29 4.25
CA VAL A 81 -11.05 12.64 3.94
C VAL A 81 -11.33 13.46 5.19
N SER A 82 -11.86 12.84 6.24
CA SER A 82 -12.24 13.54 7.48
C SER A 82 -11.07 13.82 8.42
N GLU A 83 -10.02 12.99 8.37
CA GLU A 83 -8.92 12.99 9.34
C GLU A 83 -7.59 13.46 8.74
N GLY A 84 -7.50 13.63 7.42
CA GLY A 84 -6.24 13.82 6.71
C GLY A 84 -6.28 14.89 5.62
N ALA A 85 -5.20 14.91 4.83
CA ALA A 85 -5.10 15.68 3.60
C ALA A 85 -5.60 14.82 2.45
N TRP A 86 -6.46 15.35 1.57
CA TRP A 86 -7.13 14.53 0.56
C TRP A 86 -7.38 15.29 -0.74
N THR A 87 -7.50 14.57 -1.83
CA THR A 87 -8.04 15.10 -3.09
C THR A 87 -8.60 13.98 -3.94
N TYR A 88 -9.60 14.29 -4.73
CA TYR A 88 -10.06 13.45 -5.85
C TYR A 88 -9.57 14.01 -7.20
N ASP A 89 -8.59 14.92 -7.20
CA ASP A 89 -8.03 15.52 -8.41
C ASP A 89 -6.51 15.32 -8.49
N SER A 90 -6.04 14.13 -8.08
CA SER A 90 -4.62 13.77 -8.20
C SER A 90 -4.30 13.39 -9.65
N LYS A 91 -3.18 13.89 -10.19
CA LYS A 91 -2.75 13.60 -11.57
C LYS A 91 -1.63 12.57 -11.63
N VAL A 92 -1.78 11.59 -12.53
CA VAL A 92 -0.82 10.48 -12.70
C VAL A 92 0.29 10.77 -13.73
N GLY A 93 0.32 11.99 -14.27
CA GLY A 93 1.24 12.41 -15.32
C GLY A 93 0.65 12.24 -16.72
N PRO A 94 1.45 12.36 -17.80
CA PRO A 94 0.96 12.35 -19.18
C PRO A 94 0.65 10.94 -19.74
N ILE A 95 0.97 9.89 -19.00
CA ILE A 95 0.80 8.48 -19.42
C ILE A 95 0.03 7.73 -18.32
N SER A 96 -1.28 7.55 -18.50
CA SER A 96 -2.14 6.73 -17.62
C SER A 96 -2.09 5.25 -18.00
N ILE A 97 -0.90 4.67 -17.86
CA ILE A 97 -0.63 3.24 -17.98
C ILE A 97 0.10 2.83 -16.70
N SER A 98 -0.21 1.64 -16.17
CA SER A 98 0.25 1.19 -14.86
C SER A 98 1.77 1.27 -14.68
N GLY A 99 2.56 0.74 -15.62
CA GLY A 99 4.02 0.74 -15.55
C GLY A 99 4.62 2.13 -15.32
N PRO A 100 4.36 3.11 -16.21
CA PRO A 100 4.77 4.50 -16.02
C PRO A 100 4.31 5.12 -14.69
N SER A 101 3.04 4.94 -14.33
CA SER A 101 2.46 5.53 -13.13
C SER A 101 3.02 4.94 -11.84
N TRP A 102 3.05 3.61 -11.70
CA TRP A 102 3.67 2.92 -10.56
C TRP A 102 5.15 3.28 -10.42
N SER A 103 5.87 3.36 -11.54
CA SER A 103 7.27 3.79 -11.55
C SER A 103 7.41 5.22 -11.03
N SER A 104 6.55 6.13 -11.49
CA SER A 104 6.56 7.52 -11.02
C SER A 104 6.20 7.65 -9.54
N MET A 105 5.18 6.90 -9.10
CA MET A 105 4.72 6.85 -7.72
C MET A 105 5.84 6.45 -6.75
N LEU A 106 6.53 5.35 -7.06
CA LEU A 106 7.52 4.75 -6.16
C LEU A 106 8.89 5.43 -6.26
N THR A 107 9.30 5.90 -7.44
CA THR A 107 10.61 6.58 -7.60
C THR A 107 10.58 8.06 -7.26
N GLY A 108 9.39 8.67 -7.23
CA GLY A 108 9.21 10.12 -7.04
C GLY A 108 9.76 10.95 -8.21
N VAL A 109 10.04 10.33 -9.36
CA VAL A 109 10.46 11.01 -10.60
C VAL A 109 9.56 10.60 -11.75
N TRP A 110 9.46 11.40 -12.79
CA TRP A 110 8.57 11.12 -13.93
C TRP A 110 9.21 10.26 -15.03
N CYS A 111 8.38 9.83 -15.98
CA CYS A 111 8.72 8.98 -17.12
C CYS A 111 9.83 9.50 -18.04
N ASP A 112 10.05 10.81 -18.13
CA ASP A 112 11.17 11.39 -18.87
C ASP A 112 12.52 11.22 -18.15
N ARG A 113 12.51 10.80 -16.88
CA ARG A 113 13.68 10.40 -16.10
C ARG A 113 13.80 8.88 -16.02
N HIS A 114 12.83 8.20 -15.40
CA HIS A 114 12.88 6.74 -15.23
C HIS A 114 12.69 5.94 -16.54
N GLY A 115 12.24 6.58 -17.62
CA GLY A 115 12.21 6.01 -18.97
C GLY A 115 11.11 4.97 -19.21
N VAL A 116 10.26 4.67 -18.23
CA VAL A 116 9.15 3.73 -18.41
C VAL A 116 8.01 4.44 -19.13
N MET A 117 7.72 3.99 -20.35
CA MET A 117 6.71 4.56 -21.24
C MET A 117 5.47 3.66 -21.44
N GLY A 118 5.48 2.46 -20.86
CA GLY A 118 4.38 1.51 -20.89
C GLY A 118 4.73 0.19 -20.19
N ASN A 119 3.79 -0.76 -20.19
CA ASN A 119 3.90 -2.03 -19.46
C ASN A 119 4.92 -3.02 -20.06
N SER A 120 5.59 -2.68 -21.17
CA SER A 120 6.71 -3.49 -21.69
C SER A 120 8.03 -3.21 -20.96
N PHE A 121 8.12 -2.08 -20.24
CA PHE A 121 9.34 -1.60 -19.58
C PHE A 121 10.57 -1.51 -20.50
N GLU A 122 10.40 -1.48 -21.83
CA GLU A 122 11.53 -1.43 -22.75
C GLU A 122 12.37 -0.14 -22.58
N ASN A 123 13.69 -0.30 -22.47
CA ASN A 123 14.67 0.80 -22.34
C ASN A 123 14.46 1.71 -21.11
N HIS A 124 13.81 1.18 -20.07
CA HIS A 124 13.71 1.86 -18.78
C HIS A 124 15.09 2.12 -18.15
N LYS A 125 15.12 3.02 -17.17
CA LYS A 125 16.30 3.41 -16.39
C LYS A 125 16.05 3.30 -14.89
N LEU A 126 15.25 2.32 -14.47
CA LEU A 126 14.86 2.16 -13.06
C LEU A 126 16.08 1.91 -12.17
N ASP A 127 17.12 1.25 -12.71
CA ASP A 127 18.43 1.06 -12.04
C ASP A 127 19.16 2.38 -11.71
N GLN A 128 18.80 3.48 -12.36
CA GLN A 128 19.36 4.83 -12.13
C GLN A 128 18.47 5.69 -11.23
N HIS A 129 17.27 5.21 -10.88
CA HIS A 129 16.26 5.96 -10.16
C HIS A 129 15.67 5.10 -9.04
N LEU A 130 16.31 5.18 -7.86
CA LEU A 130 15.93 4.42 -6.68
C LEU A 130 14.47 4.69 -6.30
N ASP A 131 13.72 3.62 -6.07
CA ASP A 131 12.37 3.68 -5.52
C ASP A 131 12.36 3.96 -4.02
N LEU A 132 11.16 4.13 -3.47
CA LEU A 132 10.90 4.40 -2.06
C LEU A 132 11.57 3.38 -1.14
N ILE A 133 11.40 2.08 -1.39
CA ILE A 133 11.89 1.02 -0.49
C ILE A 133 13.41 0.94 -0.59
N ASP A 134 13.97 0.96 -1.80
CA ASP A 134 15.42 0.95 -1.99
C ASP A 134 16.11 2.17 -1.33
N ARG A 135 15.43 3.33 -1.29
CA ARG A 135 15.93 4.50 -0.55
C ARG A 135 15.91 4.30 0.96
N VAL A 136 14.86 3.69 1.50
CA VAL A 136 14.75 3.37 2.94
C VAL A 136 15.85 2.40 3.34
N GLU A 137 15.98 1.29 2.62
CA GLU A 137 16.98 0.24 2.88
C GLU A 137 18.42 0.75 2.81
N ARG A 138 18.73 1.61 1.83
CA ARG A 138 20.06 2.24 1.74
C ARG A 138 20.31 3.32 2.78
N HIS A 139 19.26 3.95 3.30
CA HIS A 139 19.39 4.93 4.37
C HIS A 139 19.66 4.24 5.70
N ASN A 140 18.85 3.24 6.03
CA ASN A 140 18.98 2.46 7.24
C ASN A 140 18.41 1.05 7.05
N SER A 141 19.28 0.08 6.81
CA SER A 141 18.91 -1.34 6.65
C SER A 141 18.49 -2.03 7.96
N SER A 142 18.30 -1.28 9.04
CA SER A 142 17.64 -1.80 10.25
C SER A 142 16.14 -1.54 10.25
N LEU A 143 15.64 -0.69 9.34
CA LEU A 143 14.22 -0.44 9.19
C LEU A 143 13.58 -1.63 8.48
N LYS A 144 12.51 -2.15 9.04
CA LYS A 144 11.87 -3.36 8.50
C LYS A 144 10.87 -3.00 7.41
N THR A 145 11.14 -3.47 6.20
CA THR A 145 10.33 -3.13 5.03
C THR A 145 9.55 -4.33 4.46
N ALA A 146 8.31 -4.07 4.04
CA ALA A 146 7.47 -5.07 3.39
C ALA A 146 6.82 -4.49 2.12
N SER A 147 6.77 -5.30 1.06
CA SER A 147 6.08 -5.03 -0.19
C SER A 147 5.23 -6.23 -0.60
N LEU A 148 3.91 -6.05 -0.61
CA LEU A 148 2.93 -7.07 -0.97
C LEU A 148 2.15 -6.61 -2.21
N VAL A 149 2.24 -7.34 -3.31
CA VAL A 149 1.67 -6.89 -4.58
C VAL A 149 0.95 -7.99 -5.35
N TYR A 150 -0.08 -7.60 -6.09
CA TYR A 150 -0.64 -8.44 -7.14
C TYR A 150 0.25 -8.42 -8.41
N TRP A 151 0.55 -7.22 -8.91
CA TRP A 151 1.16 -7.04 -10.22
C TRP A 151 2.68 -7.23 -10.19
N ALA A 152 3.16 -8.30 -10.82
CA ALA A 152 4.57 -8.72 -10.78
C ALA A 152 5.60 -7.63 -11.15
N PRO A 153 5.37 -6.77 -12.16
CA PRO A 153 6.35 -5.74 -12.52
C PRO A 153 6.68 -4.76 -11.39
N ILE A 154 5.78 -4.56 -10.41
CA ILE A 154 6.09 -3.72 -9.24
C ILE A 154 7.25 -4.34 -8.45
N SER A 155 7.17 -5.63 -8.11
CA SER A 155 8.21 -6.32 -7.33
C SER A 155 9.43 -6.72 -8.15
N GLU A 156 9.26 -7.11 -9.42
CA GLU A 156 10.35 -7.64 -10.24
C GLU A 156 11.19 -6.55 -10.93
N LEU A 157 10.59 -5.38 -11.24
CA LEU A 157 11.23 -4.33 -12.05
C LEU A 157 11.30 -2.97 -11.38
N ILE A 158 10.21 -2.51 -10.74
CA ILE A 158 10.12 -1.16 -10.17
C ILE A 158 10.88 -1.07 -8.85
N ILE A 159 10.53 -1.92 -7.89
CA ILE A 159 11.29 -2.11 -6.65
C ILE A 159 12.53 -2.95 -6.96
N GLY A 160 12.34 -4.03 -7.73
CA GLY A 160 13.40 -4.98 -8.05
C GLY A 160 13.48 -6.11 -7.02
N PRO A 161 14.06 -7.27 -7.40
CA PRO A 161 14.05 -8.46 -6.55
C PRO A 161 14.94 -8.27 -5.31
N GLU A 162 14.45 -8.76 -4.17
CA GLU A 162 15.21 -8.83 -2.90
C GLU A 162 15.66 -7.46 -2.35
N ILE A 163 14.85 -6.41 -2.58
CA ILE A 163 15.09 -5.09 -1.99
C ILE A 163 14.37 -4.96 -0.64
N ALA A 164 13.06 -5.25 -0.57
CA ALA A 164 12.34 -5.26 0.70
C ALA A 164 12.67 -6.52 1.53
N ASP A 165 12.69 -6.42 2.87
CA ASP A 165 12.89 -7.58 3.74
C ASP A 165 11.83 -8.67 3.51
N ILE A 166 10.57 -8.24 3.36
CA ILE A 166 9.45 -9.08 2.95
C ILE A 166 8.98 -8.60 1.58
N GLN A 167 9.17 -9.40 0.54
CA GLN A 167 8.74 -9.05 -0.81
C GLN A 167 7.97 -10.20 -1.45
N GLU A 168 6.65 -10.07 -1.49
CA GLU A 168 5.75 -11.17 -1.82
C GLU A 168 4.77 -10.74 -2.92
N ARG A 169 4.55 -11.63 -3.88
CA ARG A 169 3.58 -11.46 -4.97
C ARG A 169 2.47 -12.50 -4.84
N TYR A 170 1.24 -12.07 -5.06
CA TYR A 170 0.05 -12.91 -5.06
C TYR A 170 -0.71 -12.83 -6.39
N GLU A 171 -1.68 -13.74 -6.56
CA GLU A 171 -2.55 -13.80 -7.74
C GLU A 171 -3.99 -13.35 -7.43
N GLU A 172 -4.29 -13.01 -6.17
CA GLU A 172 -5.57 -12.52 -5.70
C GLU A 172 -5.34 -11.41 -4.65
N ASP A 173 -6.07 -10.29 -4.75
CA ASP A 173 -5.98 -9.21 -3.77
C ASP A 173 -6.41 -9.64 -2.36
N ALA A 174 -7.23 -10.69 -2.25
CA ALA A 174 -7.59 -11.29 -0.98
C ALA A 174 -6.36 -11.84 -0.24
N ASP A 175 -5.46 -12.53 -0.96
CA ASP A 175 -4.24 -13.06 -0.36
C ASP A 175 -3.24 -11.93 0.00
N VAL A 176 -3.13 -10.90 -0.87
CA VAL A 176 -2.36 -9.68 -0.55
C VAL A 176 -2.87 -9.05 0.74
N HIS A 177 -4.19 -8.95 0.88
CA HIS A 177 -4.83 -8.34 2.05
C HIS A 177 -4.66 -9.17 3.33
N ASP A 178 -4.91 -10.47 3.27
CA ASP A 178 -4.74 -11.39 4.40
C ASP A 178 -3.30 -11.32 4.93
N ARG A 179 -2.31 -11.25 4.02
CA ARG A 179 -0.92 -11.08 4.39
C ARG A 179 -0.62 -9.72 5.02
N ALA A 180 -1.18 -8.64 4.48
CA ALA A 180 -1.01 -7.31 5.06
C ALA A 180 -1.58 -7.24 6.49
N VAL A 181 -2.75 -7.85 6.72
CA VAL A 181 -3.37 -7.97 8.04
C VAL A 181 -2.48 -8.77 9.01
N GLU A 182 -1.93 -9.90 8.57
CA GLU A 182 -1.00 -10.72 9.36
C GLU A 182 0.23 -9.91 9.78
N ILE A 183 0.93 -9.29 8.82
CA ILE A 183 2.15 -8.51 9.10
C ILE A 183 1.84 -7.35 10.05
N LEU A 184 0.78 -6.56 9.80
CA LEU A 184 0.47 -5.42 10.67
C LEU A 184 0.13 -5.83 12.11
N ARG A 185 -0.46 -7.02 12.32
CA ARG A 185 -0.84 -7.52 13.65
C ARG A 185 0.31 -8.20 14.38
N GLU A 186 1.15 -8.96 13.66
CA GLU A 186 2.16 -9.83 14.27
C GLU A 186 3.55 -9.21 14.30
N ASP A 187 3.86 -8.32 13.35
CA ASP A 187 5.16 -7.71 13.19
C ASP A 187 5.18 -6.27 13.74
N LEU A 188 5.43 -6.18 15.06
CA LEU A 188 5.45 -4.90 15.77
C LEU A 188 6.68 -4.04 15.43
N ASP A 189 7.70 -4.64 14.81
CA ASP A 189 8.91 -3.95 14.35
C ASP A 189 8.80 -3.48 12.89
N LEU A 190 7.65 -3.67 12.22
CA LEU A 190 7.43 -3.17 10.87
C LEU A 190 7.49 -1.63 10.81
N ASP A 191 8.30 -1.10 9.90
CA ASP A 191 8.47 0.35 9.68
C ASP A 191 7.85 0.84 8.37
N VAL A 192 7.94 0.05 7.30
CA VAL A 192 7.39 0.42 5.99
C VAL A 192 6.59 -0.73 5.40
N LEU A 193 5.36 -0.45 4.99
CA LEU A 193 4.51 -1.40 4.27
C LEU A 193 4.00 -0.78 2.97
N PHE A 194 4.33 -1.40 1.85
CA PHE A 194 3.72 -1.12 0.55
C PHE A 194 2.75 -2.24 0.17
N VAL A 195 1.53 -1.88 -0.23
CA VAL A 195 0.48 -2.80 -0.67
C VAL A 195 -0.07 -2.35 -2.02
N GLY A 196 -0.08 -3.26 -3.00
CA GLY A 196 -0.60 -3.02 -4.35
C GLY A 196 -1.74 -3.98 -4.71
N TYR A 197 -2.96 -3.45 -4.85
CA TYR A 197 -4.18 -4.15 -5.26
C TYR A 197 -4.51 -3.94 -6.74
N ASP A 198 -5.16 -4.92 -7.40
CA ASP A 198 -5.45 -4.94 -8.85
C ASP A 198 -6.96 -5.09 -9.20
N ASP A 199 -7.79 -5.59 -8.28
CA ASP A 199 -9.18 -5.97 -8.57
C ASP A 199 -10.00 -4.87 -9.31
N PRO A 200 -9.89 -3.57 -8.96
CA PRO A 200 -10.64 -2.53 -9.67
C PRO A 200 -10.20 -2.33 -11.12
N ASP A 201 -8.90 -2.40 -11.43
CA ASP A 201 -8.41 -2.34 -12.82
C ASP A 201 -8.92 -3.53 -13.63
N TYR A 202 -8.77 -4.73 -13.08
CA TYR A 202 -9.29 -5.95 -13.69
C TYR A 202 -10.80 -5.82 -14.01
N ALA A 203 -11.60 -5.38 -13.03
CA ALA A 203 -13.03 -5.17 -13.22
C ALA A 203 -13.34 -4.10 -14.27
N GLY A 204 -12.56 -3.03 -14.31
CA GLY A 204 -12.66 -1.95 -15.30
C GLY A 204 -12.37 -2.45 -16.73
N HIS A 205 -11.36 -3.30 -16.90
CA HIS A 205 -11.05 -3.92 -18.18
C HIS A 205 -12.11 -4.93 -18.63
N VAL A 206 -12.64 -5.74 -17.72
CA VAL A 206 -13.62 -6.78 -18.05
C VAL A 206 -15.01 -6.20 -18.31
N HIS A 207 -15.46 -5.25 -17.49
CA HIS A 207 -16.84 -4.74 -17.49
C HIS A 207 -16.92 -3.30 -18.02
N GLY A 208 -16.04 -2.42 -17.55
CA GLY A 208 -15.95 -1.01 -17.92
C GLY A 208 -15.64 -0.12 -16.73
N PHE A 209 -14.72 0.82 -16.89
CA PHE A 209 -14.43 1.86 -15.90
C PHE A 209 -15.50 2.94 -15.98
N SER A 210 -16.52 2.88 -15.12
CA SER A 210 -17.56 3.89 -15.02
C SER A 210 -18.32 3.80 -13.71
N PRO A 211 -18.79 4.91 -13.11
CA PRO A 211 -19.71 4.88 -11.99
C PRO A 211 -21.05 4.17 -12.32
N ASP A 212 -21.37 3.99 -13.60
CA ASP A 212 -22.57 3.28 -14.05
C ASP A 212 -22.37 1.75 -14.20
N VAL A 213 -21.16 1.23 -13.99
CA VAL A 213 -20.84 -0.19 -14.09
C VAL A 213 -20.70 -0.78 -12.68
N SER A 214 -21.72 -1.54 -12.26
CA SER A 214 -21.79 -2.10 -10.90
C SER A 214 -20.57 -2.94 -10.53
N GLU A 215 -20.07 -3.78 -11.43
CA GLU A 215 -18.95 -4.69 -11.16
C GLU A 215 -17.65 -3.93 -10.86
N TYR A 216 -17.43 -2.82 -11.57
CA TYR A 216 -16.28 -1.95 -11.32
C TYR A 216 -16.45 -1.17 -10.01
N VAL A 217 -17.63 -0.58 -9.78
CA VAL A 217 -17.93 0.14 -8.54
C VAL A 217 -17.81 -0.77 -7.32
N ASP A 218 -18.29 -2.01 -7.40
CA ASP A 218 -18.24 -2.97 -6.31
C ASP A 218 -16.81 -3.49 -6.07
N ALA A 219 -15.96 -3.58 -7.10
CA ALA A 219 -14.53 -3.87 -6.94
C ALA A 219 -13.80 -2.73 -6.19
N VAL A 220 -14.04 -1.46 -6.54
CA VAL A 220 -13.47 -0.31 -5.81
C VAL A 220 -13.92 -0.32 -4.34
N LYS A 221 -15.20 -0.59 -4.10
CA LYS A 221 -15.76 -0.71 -2.75
C LYS A 221 -15.12 -1.83 -1.94
N LEU A 222 -14.86 -2.98 -2.56
CA LEU A 222 -14.19 -4.10 -1.90
C LEU A 222 -12.74 -3.75 -1.53
N ALA A 223 -12.03 -3.04 -2.41
CA ALA A 223 -10.68 -2.55 -2.11
C ALA A 223 -10.68 -1.52 -0.95
N ASP A 224 -11.67 -0.64 -0.90
CA ASP A 224 -11.87 0.30 0.23
C ASP A 224 -12.25 -0.42 1.53
N ASP A 225 -13.04 -1.50 1.48
CA ASP A 225 -13.36 -2.32 2.66
C ASP A 225 -12.10 -3.01 3.22
N ARG A 226 -11.25 -3.56 2.35
CA ARG A 226 -9.92 -4.10 2.72
C ARG A 226 -9.04 -3.01 3.33
N PHE A 227 -9.00 -1.83 2.70
CA PHE A 227 -8.25 -0.69 3.25
C PHE A 227 -8.77 -0.26 4.63
N THR A 228 -10.07 -0.29 4.85
CA THR A 228 -10.71 0.04 6.14
C THR A 228 -10.23 -0.89 7.25
N GLU A 229 -10.14 -2.20 7.00
CA GLU A 229 -9.61 -3.15 7.98
C GLU A 229 -8.14 -2.88 8.31
N LEU A 230 -7.31 -2.53 7.33
CA LEU A 230 -5.91 -2.15 7.57
C LEU A 230 -5.82 -0.87 8.41
N LEU A 231 -6.68 0.12 8.15
CA LEU A 231 -6.77 1.34 8.97
C LEU A 231 -7.18 1.05 10.42
N ASP A 232 -8.10 0.11 10.65
CA ASP A 232 -8.51 -0.27 12.00
C ASP A 232 -7.35 -0.87 12.80
N ILE A 233 -6.52 -1.71 12.17
CA ILE A 233 -5.33 -2.27 12.80
C ILE A 233 -4.31 -1.17 13.11
N LEU A 234 -4.10 -0.23 12.18
CA LEU A 234 -3.20 0.90 12.40
C LEU A 234 -3.69 1.85 13.48
N ASP A 235 -4.99 2.10 13.60
CA ASP A 235 -5.56 2.90 14.71
C ASP A 235 -5.22 2.28 16.07
N GLU A 236 -5.25 0.95 16.18
CA GLU A 236 -4.80 0.27 17.40
C GLU A 236 -3.32 0.51 17.67
N ARG A 237 -2.45 0.45 16.65
CA ARG A 237 -1.00 0.69 16.78
C ARG A 237 -0.70 2.14 17.15
N ILE A 238 -1.36 3.10 16.51
CA ILE A 238 -1.27 4.53 16.81
C ILE A 238 -1.74 4.81 18.24
N SER A 239 -2.81 4.15 18.70
CA SER A 239 -3.29 4.32 20.09
C SER A 239 -2.29 3.84 21.15
N ARG A 240 -1.32 3.00 20.77
CA ARG A 240 -0.21 2.51 21.60
C ARG A 240 1.03 3.41 21.51
N GLY A 241 0.98 4.44 20.67
CA GLY A 241 2.00 5.48 20.55
C GLY A 241 2.82 5.45 19.28
N GLU A 242 2.56 4.52 18.34
CA GLU A 242 3.30 4.44 17.07
C GLU A 242 2.95 5.60 16.12
N ASP A 243 3.95 6.13 15.42
CA ASP A 243 3.81 7.26 14.48
C ASP A 243 3.65 6.80 13.02
N TRP A 244 2.47 6.29 12.69
CA TRP A 244 2.12 5.87 11.33
C TRP A 244 1.62 7.01 10.46
N LEU A 245 2.23 7.16 9.29
CA LEU A 245 1.66 7.83 8.13
C LEU A 245 1.01 6.81 7.20
N VAL A 246 -0.21 7.10 6.75
CA VAL A 246 -0.92 6.30 5.76
C VAL A 246 -1.12 7.13 4.49
N ILE A 247 -0.73 6.58 3.34
CA ILE A 247 -0.97 7.14 2.01
C ILE A 247 -1.80 6.15 1.21
N VAL A 248 -2.90 6.58 0.61
CA VAL A 248 -3.70 5.78 -0.31
C VAL A 248 -3.96 6.53 -1.61
N THR A 249 -3.76 5.87 -2.74
CA THR A 249 -3.86 6.47 -4.08
C THR A 249 -4.19 5.43 -5.14
N SER A 250 -4.32 5.88 -6.40
CA SER A 250 -4.33 5.03 -7.59
C SER A 250 -3.34 5.53 -8.64
N ASP A 251 -2.89 4.62 -9.49
CA ASP A 251 -1.92 4.81 -10.56
C ASP A 251 -2.56 5.31 -11.87
N HIS A 252 -3.85 5.05 -12.11
CA HIS A 252 -4.63 5.66 -13.18
C HIS A 252 -6.14 5.58 -12.97
N GLY A 253 -6.89 6.37 -13.75
CA GLY A 253 -8.32 6.20 -13.93
C GLY A 253 -8.63 5.29 -15.12
N GLY A 254 -9.78 5.47 -15.78
CA GLY A 254 -10.09 4.71 -16.98
C GLY A 254 -11.45 5.06 -17.58
N GLY A 255 -11.75 4.44 -18.73
CA GLY A 255 -13.06 4.57 -19.35
C GLY A 255 -13.19 5.78 -20.27
N GLY A 256 -12.10 6.53 -20.48
CA GLY A 256 -12.01 7.72 -21.31
C GLY A 256 -12.38 7.51 -22.77
N SER A 257 -11.37 7.25 -23.62
CA SER A 257 -11.60 7.03 -25.05
C SER A 257 -12.39 5.75 -25.33
N THR A 258 -12.30 4.77 -24.43
CA THR A 258 -13.03 3.52 -24.49
C THR A 258 -13.45 3.12 -23.09
N LEU A 259 -14.69 2.64 -22.93
CA LEU A 259 -15.24 2.28 -21.62
C LEU A 259 -14.39 1.24 -20.84
N ARG A 260 -13.68 0.35 -21.53
CA ARG A 260 -12.91 -0.78 -20.96
C ARG A 260 -11.40 -0.62 -21.06
N GLY A 261 -10.92 0.59 -21.21
CA GLY A 261 -9.50 0.83 -21.38
C GLY A 261 -9.07 2.19 -20.87
N HIS A 262 -7.75 2.31 -20.77
CA HIS A 262 -6.97 3.50 -20.47
C HIS A 262 -5.69 3.40 -21.33
N SER A 263 -5.05 4.51 -21.67
CA SER A 263 -3.87 4.49 -22.55
C SER A 263 -2.94 5.69 -22.39
N ALA A 264 -1.73 5.61 -22.92
CA ALA A 264 -0.86 6.77 -23.04
C ALA A 264 -1.57 7.85 -23.87
N SER A 265 -1.65 9.09 -23.37
CA SER A 265 -2.37 10.25 -23.95
C SER A 265 -3.90 10.26 -23.87
N SER A 266 -4.51 9.61 -22.87
CA SER A 266 -5.97 9.62 -22.74
C SER A 266 -6.53 10.76 -21.89
N SER A 267 -7.85 10.89 -21.99
CA SER A 267 -8.69 11.96 -21.47
C SER A 267 -8.49 12.25 -19.99
N GLU A 268 -9.00 13.40 -19.56
CA GLU A 268 -8.99 13.83 -18.17
C GLU A 268 -9.36 12.73 -17.16
N VAL A 269 -10.36 11.89 -17.46
CA VAL A 269 -10.79 10.81 -16.55
C VAL A 269 -9.76 9.69 -16.35
N ASP A 270 -8.89 9.44 -17.33
CA ASP A 270 -7.83 8.44 -17.21
C ASP A 270 -6.63 9.01 -16.45
N LEU A 271 -6.41 10.32 -16.55
CA LEU A 271 -5.31 11.04 -15.89
C LEU A 271 -5.63 11.45 -14.44
N THR A 272 -6.90 11.34 -14.02
CA THR A 272 -7.38 11.87 -12.73
C THR A 272 -7.81 10.75 -11.79
N THR A 273 -7.11 10.66 -10.68
CA THR A 273 -7.35 9.70 -9.60
C THR A 273 -7.59 10.45 -8.29
N PHE A 274 -7.32 9.80 -7.16
CA PHE A 274 -7.39 10.37 -5.83
C PHE A 274 -6.05 10.18 -5.12
N MET A 275 -5.79 11.01 -4.12
CA MET A 275 -4.70 10.80 -3.17
C MET A 275 -5.17 11.26 -1.80
N MET A 276 -4.94 10.44 -0.77
CA MET A 276 -5.27 10.78 0.60
C MET A 276 -4.13 10.38 1.52
N VAL A 277 -3.85 11.23 2.51
CA VAL A 277 -2.75 11.10 3.45
C VAL A 277 -3.26 11.40 4.85
N ARG A 278 -2.93 10.56 5.84
CA ARG A 278 -3.31 10.72 7.25
C ARG A 278 -2.15 10.32 8.16
N GLY A 279 -1.96 11.02 9.28
CA GLY A 279 -0.87 10.77 10.24
C GLY A 279 0.34 11.67 10.02
N GLY A 280 1.37 11.53 10.84
CA GLY A 280 2.55 12.41 10.83
C GLY A 280 2.21 13.91 10.86
N ASP A 281 2.94 14.69 10.08
CA ASP A 281 2.79 16.16 9.96
C ASP A 281 1.67 16.60 8.99
N THR A 282 0.70 15.73 8.71
CA THR A 282 -0.39 16.01 7.75
C THR A 282 -1.20 17.25 8.13
N VAL A 283 -1.31 18.19 7.19
CA VAL A 283 -2.24 19.33 7.29
C VAL A 283 -3.59 18.92 6.72
N ALA A 284 -4.55 18.64 7.61
CA ALA A 284 -5.88 18.19 7.21
C ALA A 284 -6.60 19.20 6.30
N GLY A 285 -7.21 18.71 5.22
CA GLY A 285 -7.92 19.52 4.23
C GLY A 285 -7.77 19.04 2.79
N GLU A 286 -8.47 19.70 1.87
CA GLU A 286 -8.36 19.39 0.45
C GLU A 286 -7.00 19.86 -0.12
N MET A 287 -6.30 18.96 -0.80
CA MET A 287 -5.05 19.23 -1.52
C MET A 287 -5.34 19.68 -2.95
N TYR A 288 -4.59 20.68 -3.41
CA TYR A 288 -4.69 21.20 -4.78
C TYR A 288 -3.38 20.98 -5.55
N GLY A 289 -3.49 20.48 -6.78
CA GLY A 289 -2.33 20.20 -7.63
C GLY A 289 -1.48 19.02 -7.13
N SER A 290 -2.14 18.01 -6.55
CA SER A 290 -1.52 16.74 -6.19
C SER A 290 -1.15 15.97 -7.44
N VAL A 291 0.01 15.32 -7.40
CA VAL A 291 0.50 14.46 -8.48
C VAL A 291 1.09 13.17 -7.92
N VAL A 292 1.06 12.09 -8.69
CA VAL A 292 1.45 10.75 -8.20
C VAL A 292 2.89 10.67 -7.68
N VAL A 293 3.83 11.47 -8.22
CA VAL A 293 5.22 11.53 -7.72
C VAL A 293 5.35 12.10 -6.31
N ASP A 294 4.29 12.73 -5.76
CA ASP A 294 4.27 13.25 -4.40
C ASP A 294 4.29 12.12 -3.35
N VAL A 295 3.87 10.90 -3.71
CA VAL A 295 3.79 9.74 -2.80
C VAL A 295 5.14 9.42 -2.18
N ALA A 296 6.15 9.11 -3.01
CA ALA A 296 7.49 8.77 -2.51
C ALA A 296 8.11 9.92 -1.70
N VAL A 297 7.92 11.18 -2.12
CA VAL A 297 8.48 12.33 -1.41
C VAL A 297 7.83 12.53 -0.05
N THR A 298 6.51 12.35 0.04
CA THR A 298 5.76 12.44 1.30
C THR A 298 6.20 11.33 2.26
N ALA A 299 6.26 10.08 1.79
CA ALA A 299 6.69 8.94 2.59
C ALA A 299 8.13 9.10 3.12
N LEU A 300 9.09 9.44 2.25
CA LEU A 300 10.49 9.64 2.64
C LEU A 300 10.67 10.82 3.61
N THR A 301 9.85 11.87 3.47
CA THR A 301 9.88 13.02 4.38
C THR A 301 9.44 12.63 5.78
N HIS A 302 8.37 11.83 5.91
CA HIS A 302 7.90 11.31 7.20
C HIS A 302 8.92 10.39 7.86
N LEU A 303 9.51 9.47 7.08
CA LEU A 303 10.57 8.56 7.54
C LEU A 303 11.90 9.24 7.85
N GLU A 304 11.97 10.57 7.73
CA GLU A 304 13.19 11.37 7.89
C GLU A 304 14.36 10.92 6.98
N VAL A 305 14.05 10.24 5.87
CA VAL A 305 15.05 9.79 4.89
C VAL A 305 15.52 10.99 4.07
N PRO A 306 16.83 11.29 4.01
CA PRO A 306 17.33 12.44 3.27
C PRO A 306 16.95 12.40 1.78
N LEU A 307 16.23 13.42 1.33
CA LEU A 307 15.88 13.57 -0.08
C LEU A 307 17.11 13.97 -0.91
N PRO A 308 17.27 13.42 -2.13
CA PRO A 308 18.36 13.82 -3.02
C PRO A 308 18.21 15.30 -3.43
N ASN A 309 19.34 15.94 -3.74
CA ASN A 309 19.40 17.35 -4.14
C ASN A 309 20.13 17.55 -5.48
N GLY A 310 20.08 18.77 -6.02
CA GLY A 310 20.73 19.12 -7.28
C GLY A 310 20.07 18.46 -8.49
N GLU A 311 20.87 17.89 -9.40
CA GLU A 311 20.36 17.19 -10.60
C GLU A 311 19.55 15.93 -10.27
N ASN A 312 19.70 15.41 -9.04
CA ASN A 312 19.01 14.22 -8.57
C ASN A 312 17.77 14.52 -7.71
N THR A 313 17.42 15.80 -7.50
CA THR A 313 16.19 16.19 -6.78
C THR A 313 14.98 15.44 -7.33
N LEU A 314 14.11 14.94 -6.45
CA LEU A 314 12.87 14.26 -6.86
C LEU A 314 11.89 15.26 -7.49
N ASP A 315 10.96 14.76 -8.30
CA ASP A 315 10.03 15.60 -9.04
C ASP A 315 8.79 16.00 -8.25
N GLY A 316 8.43 15.18 -7.26
CA GLY A 316 7.33 15.41 -6.33
C GLY A 316 7.70 16.27 -5.12
N ARG A 317 6.73 16.44 -4.24
CA ARG A 317 6.83 17.20 -2.99
C ARG A 317 5.99 16.56 -1.89
N ALA A 318 6.28 16.88 -0.63
CA ALA A 318 5.45 16.47 0.50
C ALA A 318 4.21 17.37 0.62
N LEU A 319 3.34 17.37 -0.39
CA LEU A 319 2.21 18.31 -0.50
C LEU A 319 1.27 18.24 0.72
N ALA A 320 1.04 17.04 1.26
CA ALA A 320 0.21 16.83 2.45
C ALA A 320 0.75 17.53 3.71
N PHE A 321 2.06 17.80 3.78
CA PHE A 321 2.70 18.51 4.89
C PHE A 321 2.90 19.99 4.58
N GLN A 322 3.02 20.34 3.29
CA GLN A 322 3.29 21.70 2.80
C GLN A 322 2.31 22.09 1.68
N PRO A 323 1.04 22.43 2.03
CA PRO A 323 0.01 22.77 1.03
C PRO A 323 0.36 23.96 0.14
N ASP A 324 1.19 24.89 0.65
CA ASP A 324 1.65 26.09 -0.05
C ASP A 324 2.97 25.91 -0.81
N SER A 325 3.47 24.67 -0.94
CA SER A 325 4.71 24.38 -1.67
C SER A 325 4.62 24.74 -3.16
N ASP A 326 5.78 25.02 -3.77
CA ASP A 326 5.88 25.19 -5.22
C ASP A 326 5.38 23.94 -5.95
N ALA A 327 4.78 24.13 -7.13
CA ALA A 327 4.25 23.03 -7.94
C ALA A 327 5.34 21.98 -8.24
N ALA A 328 4.94 20.70 -8.20
CA ALA A 328 5.79 19.59 -8.64
C ALA A 328 6.27 19.80 -10.08
N ARG A 329 7.41 19.19 -10.44
CA ARG A 329 7.97 19.34 -11.78
C ARG A 329 6.98 18.82 -12.82
N VAL A 330 6.78 19.55 -13.91
CA VAL A 330 6.00 19.06 -15.05
C VAL A 330 6.88 18.20 -15.95
N PRO A 331 6.48 16.96 -16.29
CA PRO A 331 7.28 16.08 -17.13
C PRO A 331 7.14 16.37 -18.62
N ASN A 332 8.17 15.98 -19.37
CA ASN A 332 8.16 15.92 -20.83
C ASN A 332 8.28 14.47 -21.32
N CYS A 333 7.27 13.65 -21.01
CA CYS A 333 7.23 12.28 -21.50
C CYS A 333 6.68 12.26 -22.92
N SER A 334 7.57 12.16 -23.91
CA SER A 334 7.17 11.90 -25.28
C SER A 334 6.92 10.40 -25.42
N ALA A 335 5.66 9.96 -25.32
CA ALA A 335 5.32 8.58 -25.67
C ALA A 335 5.75 8.33 -27.13
N PRO A 336 6.43 7.22 -27.45
CA PRO A 336 6.64 6.86 -28.85
C PRO A 336 5.27 6.64 -29.50
N LEU A 337 5.06 7.28 -30.65
CA LEU A 337 3.87 7.08 -31.50
C LEU A 337 3.88 5.64 -32.03
N VAL A 338 3.40 4.68 -31.25
CA VAL A 338 3.19 3.30 -31.71
C VAL A 338 1.71 2.99 -31.62
N GLU A 339 1.14 2.70 -32.79
CA GLU A 339 -0.25 2.36 -33.03
C GLU A 339 -0.77 1.33 -32.02
N VAL A 340 -1.99 1.59 -31.52
CA VAL A 340 -2.81 0.64 -30.78
C VAL A 340 -3.05 -0.59 -31.65
N THR A 341 -2.17 -1.58 -31.57
CA THR A 341 -2.49 -2.93 -32.01
C THR A 341 -3.07 -3.65 -30.80
N PHE A 342 -4.39 -3.70 -30.78
CA PHE A 342 -5.16 -4.45 -29.80
C PHE A 342 -4.61 -5.88 -29.68
N SER A 343 -4.10 -6.24 -28.51
CA SER A 343 -3.81 -7.63 -28.16
C SER A 343 -5.13 -8.37 -27.90
N TYR A 344 -5.83 -8.74 -28.97
CA TYR A 344 -7.03 -9.59 -28.93
C TYR A 344 -6.69 -11.09 -28.74
N ILE A 345 -5.56 -11.45 -28.11
CA ILE A 345 -5.12 -12.85 -28.07
C ILE A 345 -5.47 -13.57 -26.75
N VAL A 346 -5.93 -12.86 -25.71
CA VAL A 346 -6.15 -13.51 -24.41
C VAL A 346 -7.50 -14.27 -24.23
N PRO A 347 -8.60 -14.13 -25.02
CA PRO A 347 -9.77 -15.00 -24.81
C PRO A 347 -9.82 -16.24 -25.72
N ILE A 348 -8.91 -16.44 -26.69
CA ILE A 348 -9.01 -17.60 -27.61
C ILE A 348 -8.44 -18.87 -26.95
N VAL A 349 -7.43 -18.75 -26.10
CA VAL A 349 -6.79 -19.91 -25.47
C VAL A 349 -7.67 -20.53 -24.38
N GLN A 350 -8.39 -19.72 -23.59
CA GLN A 350 -9.34 -20.23 -22.58
C GLN A 350 -10.59 -20.87 -23.21
N VAL A 351 -11.15 -20.29 -24.28
CA VAL A 351 -12.32 -20.90 -24.96
C VAL A 351 -11.95 -22.21 -25.67
N GLY A 352 -10.72 -22.30 -26.22
CA GLY A 352 -10.22 -23.53 -26.84
C GLY A 352 -10.04 -24.68 -25.84
N ILE A 353 -9.53 -24.40 -24.63
CA ILE A 353 -9.33 -25.40 -23.58
C ILE A 353 -10.68 -25.89 -23.02
N ILE A 354 -11.66 -25.00 -22.84
CA ILE A 354 -13.01 -25.37 -22.40
C ILE A 354 -13.72 -26.27 -23.42
N LEU A 355 -13.57 -26.00 -24.73
CA LEU A 355 -14.13 -26.83 -25.80
C LEU A 355 -13.49 -28.22 -25.87
N VAL A 356 -12.17 -28.32 -25.68
CA VAL A 356 -11.46 -29.61 -25.66
C VAL A 356 -11.86 -30.45 -24.44
N LEU A 357 -12.03 -29.82 -23.26
CA LEU A 357 -12.49 -30.51 -22.05
C LEU A 357 -13.96 -30.92 -22.11
N ALA A 358 -14.83 -30.12 -22.74
CA ALA A 358 -16.24 -30.47 -22.96
C ALA A 358 -16.39 -31.65 -23.94
N VAL A 359 -15.60 -31.68 -25.02
CA VAL A 359 -15.61 -32.80 -25.98
C VAL A 359 -15.03 -34.07 -25.36
N ALA A 360 -13.96 -33.96 -24.56
CA ALA A 360 -13.39 -35.09 -23.83
C ALA A 360 -14.38 -35.68 -22.80
N SER A 361 -15.10 -34.82 -22.05
CA SER A 361 -16.16 -35.25 -21.12
C SER A 361 -17.35 -35.92 -21.84
N PHE A 362 -17.76 -35.40 -23.00
CA PHE A 362 -18.85 -36.00 -23.79
C PHE A 362 -18.47 -37.38 -24.35
N ILE A 363 -17.23 -37.55 -24.83
CA ILE A 363 -16.72 -38.84 -25.33
C ILE A 363 -16.59 -39.85 -24.18
N PHE A 364 -16.12 -39.43 -23.01
CA PHE A 364 -16.02 -40.28 -21.82
C PHE A 364 -17.40 -40.74 -21.33
N PHE A 365 -18.40 -39.85 -21.30
CA PHE A 365 -19.75 -40.18 -20.87
C PHE A 365 -20.47 -41.13 -21.84
N LYS A 366 -20.24 -40.98 -23.15
CA LYS A 366 -20.82 -41.86 -24.18
C LYS A 366 -20.20 -43.26 -24.14
N ARG A 367 -18.90 -43.38 -23.88
CA ARG A 367 -18.22 -44.68 -23.71
C ARG A 367 -18.69 -45.43 -22.46
N ARG A 368 -18.89 -44.72 -21.35
CA ARG A 368 -19.39 -45.33 -20.10
C ARG A 368 -20.83 -45.84 -20.23
N LYS A 369 -21.68 -45.13 -20.98
CA LYS A 369 -23.07 -45.55 -21.21
C LYS A 369 -23.17 -46.79 -22.11
N SER A 370 -22.23 -47.02 -23.03
CA SER A 370 -22.22 -48.26 -23.83
C SER A 370 -21.71 -49.46 -23.04
N THR A 371 -20.82 -49.28 -22.06
CA THR A 371 -20.32 -50.38 -21.22
C THR A 371 -21.36 -50.89 -20.22
N PHE A 372 -22.25 -50.00 -19.74
CA PHE A 372 -23.36 -50.40 -18.86
C PHE A 372 -24.51 -51.12 -19.59
N MET A 373 -24.59 -51.06 -20.92
CA MET A 373 -25.63 -51.74 -21.69
C MET A 373 -25.23 -53.16 -22.14
N ASP A 374 -23.95 -53.52 -22.02
CA ASP A 374 -23.43 -54.85 -22.37
C ASP A 374 -23.31 -55.79 -21.14
N GLU A 375 -23.64 -55.32 -19.93
CA GLU A 375 -23.65 -56.13 -18.69
C GLU A 375 -25.07 -56.48 -18.18
N GLU A 376 -26.12 -56.15 -18.94
CA GLU A 376 -27.53 -56.48 -18.61
C GLU A 376 -28.26 -57.32 -19.68
N GLU A 377 -27.53 -58.14 -20.44
CA GLU A 377 -28.03 -59.28 -21.23
C GLU A 377 -27.29 -60.56 -20.84
#